data_AF-A0A168E161-F1
#
_entry.id   AF-A0A168E161-F1
#
_cell.length_a   1.000
_cell.length_b   1.000
_cell.length_c   1.000
_cell.angle_alpha   90.00
_cell.angle_beta   90.00
_cell.angle_gamma   90.00
#
_symmetry.space_group_name_H-M   'P 1'
#
loop_
_entity.id
_entity.type
_entity.pdbx_description
1 polymer ?
#
loop_
_entity_poly.entity_id
_entity_poly.type
_entity_poly.pdbx_seq_one_letter_code
_entity_poly.pdbx_strand_id
1 'polypeptide(L)' 'MSKRDESIVKMRDLFRETADIIDEMLELETKEAAGQDVSKEAESVAGRFMFKMMEISSLGD' A
#
# COMPACT_ATOMS: atom_id res chain seq x y z
N MET A 1 12.03 -24.34 -0.43
CA MET A 1 11.61 -23.45 -1.54
C MET A 1 12.85 -22.90 -2.21
N SER A 2 12.79 -22.61 -3.51
CA SER A 2 13.87 -21.88 -4.19
C SER A 2 13.90 -20.43 -3.72
N LYS A 3 15.06 -19.76 -3.77
CA LYS A 3 15.16 -18.30 -3.55
C LYS A 3 14.21 -17.50 -4.45
N ARG A 4 13.95 -18.02 -5.65
CA ARG A 4 12.97 -17.46 -6.60
C ARG A 4 11.52 -17.63 -6.14
N ASP A 5 11.22 -18.73 -5.47
CA ASP A 5 9.88 -18.95 -4.92
C ASP A 5 9.64 -18.00 -3.72
N GLU A 6 10.67 -17.78 -2.91
CA GLU A 6 10.62 -16.82 -1.79
C GLU A 6 10.44 -15.38 -2.26
N SER A 7 11.09 -14.96 -3.35
CA SER A 7 10.92 -13.61 -3.91
C SER A 7 9.53 -13.40 -4.51
N ILE A 8 8.97 -14.40 -5.20
CA ILE A 8 7.60 -14.35 -5.73
C ILE A 8 6.58 -14.29 -4.60
N VAL A 9 6.78 -15.07 -3.53
CA VAL A 9 5.93 -15.02 -2.32
C VAL A 9 5.96 -13.63 -1.69
N LYS A 10 7.15 -13.06 -1.50
CA LYS A 10 7.30 -11.70 -0.96
C LYS A 10 6.64 -10.64 -1.85
N MET A 11 6.81 -10.75 -3.17
CA MET A 11 6.17 -9.86 -4.13
C MET A 11 4.65 -9.92 -4.06
N ARG A 12 4.08 -11.13 -4.00
CA ARG A 12 2.64 -11.34 -3.81
C ARG A 12 2.15 -10.68 -2.54
N ASP A 13 2.86 -10.85 -1.43
CA ASP A 13 2.44 -10.32 -0.13
C ASP A 13 2.51 -8.78 -0.12
N LEU A 14 3.55 -8.19 -0.72
CA LEU A 14 3.63 -6.74 -0.92
C LEU A 14 2.49 -6.19 -1.78
N PHE A 15 2.11 -6.88 -2.87
CA PHE A 15 0.96 -6.46 -3.67
C PHE A 15 -0.36 -6.52 -2.90
N ARG A 16 -0.54 -7.49 -2.00
CA ARG A 16 -1.73 -7.55 -1.13
C ARG A 16 -1.76 -6.40 -0.16
N GLU A 17 -0.65 -6.12 0.51
CA GLU A 17 -0.54 -4.99 1.42
C GLU A 17 -0.79 -3.65 0.70
N THR A 18 -0.31 -3.51 -0.54
CA THR A 18 -0.62 -2.34 -1.36
C THR A 18 -2.11 -2.24 -1.70
N ALA A 19 -2.78 -3.35 -1.99
CA ALA A 19 -4.22 -3.38 -2.23
C ALA A 19 -4.99 -2.93 -0.99
N ASP A 20 -4.64 -3.44 0.19
CA ASP A 20 -5.26 -3.04 1.47
C ASP A 20 -5.10 -1.53 1.71
N ILE A 21 -3.93 -0.97 1.40
CA ILE A 21 -3.68 0.48 1.51
C ILE A 21 -4.54 1.28 0.51
N ILE A 22 -4.75 0.79 -0.70
CA ILE A 22 -5.63 1.44 -1.69
C ILE A 22 -7.08 1.42 -1.18
N ASP A 23 -7.53 0.32 -0.59
CA ASP A 23 -8.87 0.25 -0.01
C ASP A 23 -9.02 1.27 1.14
N GLU A 24 -8.01 1.42 2.00
CA GLU A 24 -7.98 2.48 3.02
C GLU A 24 -8.06 3.89 2.40
N MET A 25 -7.39 4.15 1.27
CA MET A 25 -7.51 5.44 0.57
C MET A 25 -8.94 5.72 0.11
N LEU A 26 -9.61 4.72 -0.48
CA LEU A 26 -10.99 4.85 -0.95
C LEU A 26 -11.98 5.11 0.20
N GLU A 27 -11.74 4.51 1.37
CA GLU A 27 -12.51 4.81 2.57
C GLU A 27 -12.32 6.26 3.04
N LEU A 28 -11.10 6.79 2.97
CA LEU A 28 -10.82 8.18 3.32
C LEU A 28 -11.47 9.16 2.33
N GLU A 29 -11.44 8.88 1.02
CA GLU A 29 -12.16 9.67 0.02
C GLU A 29 -13.67 9.72 0.33
N THR A 30 -14.25 8.59 0.75
CA THR A 30 -15.66 8.54 1.15
C THR A 30 -15.95 9.40 2.38
N LYS A 31 -15.05 9.41 3.38
CA LYS A 31 -15.18 10.24 4.59
C LYS A 31 -14.99 11.73 4.28
N GLU A 32 -14.03 12.07 3.42
CA GLU A 32 -13.81 13.45 2.96
C GLU A 32 -15.02 13.98 2.20
N ALA A 33 -15.61 13.17 1.31
CA ALA A 33 -16.84 13.53 0.60
C ALA A 33 -18.05 13.73 1.53
N ALA A 34 -18.04 13.09 2.70
CA ALA A 34 -19.01 13.32 3.78
C ALA A 34 -18.71 14.57 4.65
N GLY A 35 -17.65 15.32 4.32
CA GLY A 35 -17.26 16.55 5.01
C GLY A 35 -16.38 16.34 6.26
N GLN A 36 -15.81 15.14 6.44
CA GLN A 36 -14.86 14.89 7.53
C GLN A 36 -13.46 15.36 7.14
N ASP A 37 -12.75 16.02 8.06
CA ASP A 37 -11.32 16.30 7.89
C ASP A 37 -10.52 15.00 8.10
N VAL A 38 -9.91 14.52 7.03
CA VAL A 38 -9.09 13.29 6.98
C VAL A 38 -7.66 13.58 6.55
N SER A 39 -7.23 14.85 6.57
CA SER A 39 -5.95 15.29 6.00
C SER A 39 -4.75 14.53 6.56
N LYS A 40 -4.74 14.27 7.87
CA LYS A 40 -3.65 13.54 8.55
C LYS A 40 -3.63 12.06 8.21
N GLU A 41 -4.81 11.44 8.20
CA GLU A 41 -4.99 10.04 7.83
C GLU A 41 -4.58 9.82 6.38
N ALA A 42 -4.99 10.72 5.48
CA ALA A 42 -4.65 10.68 4.06
C ALA A 42 -3.13 10.79 3.82
N GLU A 43 -2.45 11.70 4.51
CA GLU A 43 -0.99 11.81 4.45
C GLU A 43 -0.30 10.53 4.94
N SER A 44 -0.79 9.94 6.04
CA SER A 44 -0.26 8.69 6.58
C SER A 44 -0.44 7.52 5.63
N VAL A 45 -1.63 7.36 5.04
CA VAL A 45 -1.92 6.29 4.06
C VAL A 45 -1.07 6.48 2.81
N ALA A 46 -0.93 7.71 2.30
CA ALA A 46 -0.07 8.03 1.16
C ALA A 46 1.40 7.69 1.43
N GLY A 47 1.91 8.01 2.61
CA GLY A 47 3.26 7.64 3.02
C GLY A 47 3.49 6.12 3.03
N ARG A 48 2.53 5.35 3.58
CA ARG A 48 2.59 3.87 3.57
C ARG A 48 2.56 3.32 2.15
N PHE A 49 1.70 3.85 1.29
CA PHE A 49 1.61 3.46 -0.12
C PHE A 49 2.96 3.66 -0.83
N MET A 50 3.55 4.85 -0.69
CA MET A 50 4.85 5.16 -1.30
C MET A 50 5.95 4.22 -0.83
N PHE A 51 5.98 3.91 0.47
CA PHE A 51 6.95 2.96 1.02
C PHE A 51 6.79 1.55 0.43
N LYS A 52 5.56 1.04 0.29
CA LYS A 52 5.31 -0.26 -0.34
C LYS A 52 5.70 -0.30 -1.80
N MET A 53 5.46 0.78 -2.55
CA MET A 53 5.90 0.89 -3.94
C MET A 53 7.43 0.88 -4.07
N MET A 54 8.14 1.50 -3.12
CA MET A 54 9.61 1.40 -3.06
C MET A 54 10.06 -0.03 -2.79
N GLU A 55 9.46 -0.72 -1.81
CA GLU A 55 9.78 -2.13 -1.54
C GLU A 55 9.57 -3.02 -2.76
N ILE A 56 8.44 -2.85 -3.48
CA ILE A 56 8.16 -3.58 -4.72
C ILE A 56 9.21 -3.30 -5.79
N SER A 57 9.60 -2.03 -6.00
CA SER A 57 10.63 -1.67 -6.98
C SER A 57 11.98 -2.34 -6.69
N SER A 58 12.32 -2.50 -5.40
CA SER A 58 13.57 -3.11 -4.95
C SER A 58 13.61 -4.65 -5.02
N LEU A 59 12.49 -5.32 -5.34
CA LEU A 59 12.48 -6.79 -5.49
C LEU A 59 13.15 -7.27 -6.79
N GLY A 60 13.38 -6.36 -7.74
CA GLY A 60 14.05 -6.65 -9.02
C GLY A 60 15.57 -6.49 -9.01
N ASP A 61 16.13 -5.91 -7.93
CA ASP A 61 17.56 -5.70 -7.70
C ASP A 61 18.17 -6.82 -6.83
#